data_AF-A0A9P5XYG6-F1
#
_entry.id   AF-A0A9P5XYG6-F1
#
_cell.length_a   1.000
_cell.length_b   1.000
_cell.length_c   1.000
_cell.angle_alpha   90.00
_cell.angle_beta   90.00
_cell.angle_gamma   90.00
#
_symmetry.space_group_name_H-M   'P 1'
#
loop_
_entity.id
_entity.type
_entity.pdbx_description
1 polymer ?
#
loop_
_entity_poly.entity_id
_entity_poly.type
_entity_poly.pdbx_seq_one_letter_code
_entity_poly.pdbx_strand_id
1 'polypeptide(L)'
;MRKIIQPKAPLYSGSTPLWGSTRTLQVKMIDDAQPLILKASWPEITGKKEVTIIHKARLINSSPAITISIVASVDDCHHSTGTAQDNLGITNARNGTNPRIPKMMLGVILTPILKLKVKNFMKAWVQCYQCHYLLWKMRTTHGDVSRENLMWDPWVDKNVGVLLDFDLASSPDCSGRSGDRMGTVPYMARDILTDDYFDGNVAREYRHDLESFIWVLFWTALDDNKSTQVPRPWWRTSDFKSSYIAKSAVLMGIVFDKKTNFLGSEEHRKRWHFAVSSLEFLFRMKGREDLSADQLFREFEYFVARNWKWEGEGAPKPLLKDSDPIL
;
A
#
# COMPACT_ATOMS: atom_id res chain seq x y z
N MET A 1 -16.60 -28.69 -4.93
CA MET A 1 -16.48 -27.60 -5.93
C MET A 1 -17.38 -26.47 -5.47
N ARG A 2 -16.83 -25.37 -4.94
CA ARG A 2 -17.65 -24.27 -4.41
C ARG A 2 -18.19 -23.45 -5.60
N LYS A 3 -19.51 -23.28 -5.72
CA LYS A 3 -20.15 -22.59 -6.85
C LYS A 3 -20.39 -21.11 -6.53
N ILE A 4 -20.17 -20.22 -7.50
CA ILE A 4 -20.40 -18.77 -7.39
C ILE A 4 -21.78 -18.46 -7.98
N ILE A 5 -22.66 -17.79 -7.24
CA ILE A 5 -24.07 -17.69 -7.65
C ILE A 5 -24.36 -16.48 -8.54
N GLN A 6 -23.66 -15.35 -8.43
CA GLN A 6 -23.91 -14.18 -9.29
C GLN A 6 -22.80 -13.13 -9.11
N PRO A 7 -21.99 -12.83 -10.14
CA PRO A 7 -21.15 -11.64 -10.12
C PRO A 7 -22.05 -10.41 -10.25
N LYS A 8 -22.00 -9.50 -9.26
CA LYS A 8 -22.63 -8.17 -9.40
C LYS A 8 -21.86 -7.32 -10.44
N ALA A 9 -22.40 -6.15 -10.77
CA ALA A 9 -21.67 -5.14 -11.56
C ALA A 9 -20.25 -4.93 -11.01
N PRO A 10 -19.25 -4.65 -11.86
CA PRO A 10 -17.87 -4.53 -11.44
C PRO A 10 -17.73 -3.45 -10.36
N LEU A 11 -17.10 -3.81 -9.24
CA LEU A 11 -16.72 -2.88 -8.17
C LEU A 11 -15.64 -1.92 -8.67
N TYR A 12 -14.77 -2.42 -9.54
CA TYR A 12 -13.70 -1.68 -10.19
C TYR A 12 -13.37 -2.32 -11.54
N SER A 13 -13.11 -1.48 -12.54
CA SER A 13 -12.55 -1.90 -13.83
C SER A 13 -11.49 -0.90 -14.26
N GLY A 14 -10.26 -1.38 -14.44
CA GLY A 14 -9.14 -0.56 -14.90
C GLY A 14 -8.41 -1.26 -16.04
N SER A 15 -7.98 -0.49 -17.04
CA SER A 15 -7.11 -0.98 -18.11
C SER A 15 -5.87 -0.10 -18.17
N THR A 16 -4.71 -0.67 -17.92
CA THR A 16 -3.42 -0.01 -18.19
C THR A 16 -2.66 -0.76 -19.28
N PRO A 17 -1.92 -0.06 -20.16
CA PRO A 17 -1.20 -0.69 -21.27
C PRO A 17 -0.25 -1.80 -20.82
N LEU A 18 0.36 -1.63 -19.63
CA LEU A 18 1.38 -2.52 -19.09
C LEU A 18 0.82 -3.76 -18.37
N TRP A 19 -0.33 -3.68 -17.70
CA TRP A 19 -0.81 -4.73 -16.78
C TRP A 19 -1.99 -5.55 -17.29
N GLY A 20 -2.54 -5.19 -18.45
CA GLY A 20 -3.77 -5.80 -18.93
C GLY A 20 -5.00 -5.30 -18.18
N SER A 21 -6.18 -5.72 -18.61
CA SER A 21 -7.41 -5.31 -17.95
C SER A 21 -7.57 -6.07 -16.63
N THR A 22 -7.79 -5.34 -15.53
CA THR A 22 -8.20 -5.91 -14.24
C THR A 22 -9.67 -5.60 -14.02
N ARG A 23 -10.42 -6.63 -13.63
CA ARG A 23 -11.83 -6.54 -13.24
C ARG A 23 -12.02 -7.11 -11.85
N THR A 24 -12.67 -6.34 -10.99
CA THR A 24 -12.98 -6.75 -9.63
C THR A 24 -14.49 -6.89 -9.48
N LEU A 25 -14.94 -8.09 -9.13
CA LEU A 25 -16.36 -8.45 -9.04
C LEU A 25 -16.70 -8.83 -7.60
N GLN A 26 -17.85 -8.37 -7.10
CA GLN A 26 -18.40 -8.92 -5.87
C GLN A 26 -19.08 -10.25 -6.17
N VAL A 27 -18.74 -11.29 -5.40
CA VAL A 27 -19.29 -12.64 -5.55
C VAL A 27 -19.80 -13.17 -4.21
N LYS A 28 -20.74 -14.12 -4.24
CA LYS A 28 -21.22 -14.83 -3.05
C LYS A 28 -21.12 -16.33 -3.29
N MET A 29 -20.56 -17.06 -2.32
CA MET A 29 -20.50 -18.52 -2.35
C MET A 29 -21.85 -19.08 -1.88
N ILE A 30 -22.20 -20.27 -2.37
CA ILE A 30 -23.49 -20.92 -2.06
C ILE A 30 -23.72 -21.03 -0.54
N ASP A 31 -22.68 -21.38 0.20
CA ASP A 31 -22.78 -21.76 1.62
C ASP A 31 -22.23 -20.68 2.58
N ASP A 32 -21.67 -19.58 2.06
CA ASP A 32 -21.05 -18.54 2.88
C ASP A 32 -21.98 -17.33 3.07
N ALA A 33 -22.12 -16.89 4.33
CA ALA A 33 -22.84 -15.67 4.66
C ALA A 33 -22.08 -14.40 4.21
N GLN A 34 -20.75 -14.45 4.21
CA GLN A 34 -19.90 -13.31 3.84
C GLN A 34 -19.73 -13.21 2.32
N PRO A 35 -20.01 -12.03 1.73
CA PRO A 35 -19.69 -11.79 0.33
C PRO A 35 -18.16 -11.66 0.12
N LEU A 36 -17.69 -12.18 -1.00
CA LEU A 36 -16.27 -12.22 -1.41
C LEU A 36 -16.03 -11.30 -2.61
N ILE A 37 -14.76 -11.10 -2.94
CA ILE A 37 -14.28 -10.38 -4.12
C ILE A 37 -13.54 -11.34 -5.03
N LEU A 38 -13.88 -11.32 -6.32
CA LEU A 38 -13.11 -11.96 -7.38
C LEU A 38 -12.35 -10.88 -8.15
N LYS A 39 -11.03 -10.84 -8.02
CA LYS A 39 -10.11 -10.06 -8.87
C LYS A 39 -9.69 -10.94 -10.04
N ALA A 40 -10.15 -10.60 -11.24
CA ALA A 40 -9.74 -11.23 -12.49
C ALA A 40 -8.81 -10.29 -13.25
N SER A 41 -7.61 -10.75 -13.58
CA SER A 41 -6.59 -9.97 -14.28
C SER A 41 -5.92 -10.78 -15.39
N TRP A 42 -5.27 -10.09 -16.32
CA TRP A 42 -4.50 -10.69 -17.41
C TRP A 42 -3.03 -10.24 -17.36
N PRO A 43 -2.29 -10.59 -16.30
CA PRO A 43 -0.88 -10.23 -16.18
C PRO A 43 -0.04 -10.95 -17.24
N GLU A 44 1.14 -10.40 -17.53
CA GLU A 44 2.18 -11.11 -18.27
C GLU A 44 2.58 -12.41 -17.55
N ILE A 45 3.00 -13.43 -18.29
CA ILE A 45 3.39 -14.74 -17.71
C ILE A 45 4.46 -14.59 -16.61
N THR A 46 5.34 -13.60 -16.75
CA THR A 46 6.39 -13.24 -15.79
C THR A 46 5.85 -12.51 -14.54
N GLY A 47 4.62 -11.99 -14.58
CA GLY A 47 3.92 -11.25 -13.52
C GLY A 47 3.27 -12.13 -12.46
N LYS A 48 3.98 -13.13 -11.91
CA LYS A 48 3.47 -13.98 -10.80
C LYS A 48 3.62 -13.33 -9.41
N LYS A 49 3.78 -12.01 -9.34
CA LYS A 49 4.26 -11.30 -8.15
C LYS A 49 3.29 -11.32 -6.96
N GLU A 50 2.07 -10.81 -7.14
CA GLU A 50 1.10 -10.62 -6.05
C GLU A 50 0.79 -11.94 -5.32
N VAL A 51 0.47 -13.01 -6.06
CA VAL A 51 0.16 -14.33 -5.48
C VAL A 51 1.34 -14.90 -4.71
N THR A 52 2.55 -14.82 -5.27
CA THR A 52 3.76 -15.35 -4.65
C THR A 52 4.06 -14.60 -3.35
N ILE A 53 3.91 -13.27 -3.37
CA ILE A 53 4.09 -12.41 -2.19
C ILE A 53 3.07 -12.73 -1.12
N ILE A 54 1.79 -12.94 -1.49
CA ILE A 54 0.73 -13.31 -0.54
C ILE A 54 0.98 -14.71 0.07
N HIS A 55 1.53 -15.65 -0.70
CA HIS A 55 1.92 -16.95 -0.14
C HIS A 55 3.10 -16.82 0.84
N LYS A 56 4.14 -16.04 0.50
CA LYS A 56 5.26 -15.77 1.41
C LYS A 56 4.80 -15.09 2.70
N ALA A 57 3.96 -14.08 2.54
CA ALA A 57 3.29 -13.37 3.62
C ALA A 57 2.56 -14.30 4.60
N ARG A 58 1.86 -15.32 4.09
CA ARG A 58 1.14 -16.31 4.90
C ARG A 58 2.07 -17.20 5.73
N LEU A 59 3.24 -17.53 5.21
CA LEU A 59 4.23 -18.32 5.95
C LEU A 59 4.76 -17.56 7.18
N ILE A 60 4.71 -16.22 7.16
CA ILE A 60 5.11 -15.36 8.28
C ILE A 60 3.95 -15.17 9.27
N ASN A 61 2.71 -15.46 8.88
CA ASN A 61 1.48 -15.16 9.61
C ASN A 61 1.22 -16.04 10.86
N SER A 62 2.27 -16.56 11.49
CA SER A 62 2.19 -17.29 12.77
C SER A 62 2.00 -16.35 13.98
N SER A 63 1.90 -15.02 13.75
CA SER A 63 1.64 -14.02 14.79
C SER A 63 0.29 -13.33 14.55
N PRO A 64 -0.60 -13.26 15.56
CA PRO A 64 -1.93 -12.64 15.43
C PRO A 64 -1.91 -11.12 15.18
N ALA A 65 -0.73 -10.51 15.06
CA ALA A 65 -0.55 -9.08 14.84
C ALA A 65 -0.52 -8.67 13.35
N ILE A 66 -0.42 -9.63 12.42
CA ILE A 66 -0.21 -9.38 10.99
C ILE A 66 -1.40 -9.94 10.23
N THR A 67 -1.94 -9.22 9.27
CA THR A 67 -2.89 -9.81 8.32
C THR A 67 -2.60 -9.23 6.96
N ILE A 68 -1.95 -10.05 6.14
CA ILE A 68 -1.74 -9.78 4.73
C ILE A 68 -2.97 -10.31 3.99
N SER A 69 -3.41 -9.57 2.98
CA SER A 69 -4.50 -9.89 2.04
C SER A 69 -5.05 -11.32 2.16
N ILE A 70 -6.31 -11.44 2.61
CA ILE A 70 -6.98 -12.74 2.74
C ILE A 70 -7.43 -13.19 1.35
N VAL A 71 -6.50 -13.80 0.60
CA VAL A 71 -6.81 -14.48 -0.68
C VAL A 71 -7.31 -15.90 -0.41
N ALA A 72 -8.62 -16.08 -0.37
CA ALA A 72 -9.24 -17.39 -0.17
C ALA A 72 -8.78 -18.45 -1.20
N SER A 73 -8.51 -18.05 -2.45
CA SER A 73 -8.03 -18.96 -3.51
C SER A 73 -7.41 -18.21 -4.66
N VAL A 74 -6.49 -18.86 -5.39
CA VAL A 74 -5.95 -18.41 -6.67
C VAL A 74 -6.10 -19.52 -7.68
N ASP A 75 -6.52 -19.18 -8.90
CA ASP A 75 -6.53 -20.10 -10.04
C ASP A 75 -5.87 -19.44 -11.26
N ASP A 76 -4.92 -20.15 -11.85
CA ASP A 76 -4.23 -19.75 -13.08
C ASP A 76 -4.88 -20.54 -14.23
N CYS A 77 -5.49 -19.86 -15.20
CA CYS A 77 -5.98 -20.56 -16.38
C CYS A 77 -4.79 -21.06 -17.23
N HIS A 78 -4.76 -22.35 -17.56
CA HIS A 78 -3.67 -22.98 -18.33
C HIS A 78 -3.51 -22.49 -19.79
N HIS A 79 -4.29 -21.50 -20.23
CA HIS A 79 -4.29 -21.00 -21.59
C HIS A 79 -3.78 -19.56 -21.62
N SER A 80 -2.59 -19.34 -22.18
CA SER A 80 -2.03 -18.01 -22.38
C SER A 80 -2.62 -17.33 -23.61
N THR A 81 -2.54 -15.99 -23.68
CA THR A 81 -2.88 -15.25 -24.90
C THR A 81 -2.00 -15.65 -26.08
N GLY A 82 -0.74 -16.05 -25.83
CA GLY A 82 0.14 -16.57 -26.88
C GLY A 82 -0.39 -17.88 -27.47
N THR A 83 -0.75 -18.83 -26.59
CA THR A 83 -1.37 -20.10 -27.00
C THR A 83 -2.68 -19.88 -27.77
N ALA A 84 -3.50 -18.91 -27.34
CA ALA A 84 -4.72 -18.55 -28.06
C ALA A 84 -4.43 -17.93 -29.44
N GLN A 85 -3.40 -17.08 -29.55
CA GLN A 85 -2.97 -16.48 -30.82
C GLN A 85 -2.43 -17.53 -31.79
N ASP A 86 -1.60 -18.45 -31.29
CA ASP A 86 -1.05 -19.58 -32.06
C ASP A 86 -2.18 -20.45 -32.62
N ASN A 87 -3.16 -20.81 -31.77
CA ASN A 87 -4.31 -21.62 -32.16
C ASN A 87 -5.23 -20.92 -33.19
N LEU A 88 -5.28 -19.58 -33.17
CA LEU A 88 -6.08 -18.79 -34.11
C LEU A 88 -5.31 -18.45 -35.41
N GLY A 89 -4.06 -18.92 -35.55
CA GLY A 89 -3.22 -18.60 -36.71
C GLY A 89 -2.87 -17.12 -36.83
N ILE A 90 -2.94 -16.36 -35.74
CA ILE A 90 -2.65 -14.92 -35.71
C ILE A 90 -1.13 -14.74 -35.58
N THR A 91 -0.39 -15.05 -36.62
CA THR A 91 1.04 -14.74 -36.72
C THR A 91 1.22 -13.31 -37.21
N ASN A 92 0.87 -12.33 -36.37
CA ASN A 92 1.18 -10.94 -36.67
C ASN A 92 2.29 -10.44 -35.75
N ALA A 93 3.43 -10.19 -36.40
CA ALA A 93 4.55 -9.42 -35.90
C ALA A 93 4.06 -8.11 -35.26
N ARG A 94 3.94 -8.11 -33.93
CA ARG A 94 4.07 -6.90 -33.12
C ARG A 94 5.19 -7.13 -32.14
N ASN A 95 6.29 -6.45 -32.40
CA ASN A 95 7.43 -6.33 -31.51
C ASN A 95 6.95 -6.10 -30.06
N GLY A 96 7.25 -7.05 -29.17
CA GLY A 96 7.47 -6.77 -27.76
C GLY A 96 6.32 -6.98 -26.76
N THR A 97 5.16 -7.53 -27.11
CA THR A 97 4.15 -7.84 -26.07
C THR A 97 4.36 -9.26 -25.53
N ASN A 98 4.77 -9.37 -24.26
CA ASN A 98 4.89 -10.65 -23.58
C ASN A 98 3.53 -11.37 -23.50
N PRO A 99 3.49 -12.70 -23.64
CA PRO A 99 2.27 -13.47 -23.46
C PRO A 99 1.68 -13.23 -22.06
N ARG A 100 0.35 -13.29 -21.95
CA ARG A 100 -0.41 -13.03 -20.72
C ARG A 100 -1.24 -14.24 -20.33
N ILE A 101 -1.41 -14.47 -19.02
CA ILE A 101 -2.23 -15.57 -18.50
C ILE A 101 -3.41 -15.00 -17.72
N PRO A 102 -4.65 -15.45 -17.99
CA PRO A 102 -5.79 -15.13 -17.13
C PRO A 102 -5.54 -15.63 -15.70
N LYS A 103 -5.67 -14.72 -14.74
CA LYS A 103 -5.54 -15.01 -13.33
C LYS A 103 -6.81 -14.62 -12.59
N MET A 104 -7.27 -15.49 -11.71
CA MET A 104 -8.41 -15.24 -10.83
C MET A 104 -7.97 -15.36 -9.38
N MET A 105 -8.25 -14.33 -8.59
CA MET A 105 -8.01 -14.33 -7.15
C MET A 105 -9.32 -14.05 -6.41
N LEU A 106 -9.67 -14.96 -5.52
CA LEU A 106 -10.81 -14.81 -4.62
C LEU A 106 -10.30 -14.30 -3.27
N GLY A 107 -10.87 -13.22 -2.77
CA GLY A 107 -10.54 -12.65 -1.45
C GLY A 107 -11.78 -12.20 -0.69
N VAL A 108 -11.61 -11.80 0.57
CA VAL A 108 -12.70 -11.23 1.37
C VAL A 108 -12.97 -9.77 1.02
N ILE A 109 -14.18 -9.28 1.28
CA ILE A 109 -14.46 -7.84 1.15
C ILE A 109 -13.83 -7.10 2.31
N LEU A 110 -12.89 -6.22 1.99
CA LEU A 110 -12.26 -5.31 2.92
C LEU A 110 -12.77 -3.87 2.72
N THR A 111 -12.56 -3.02 3.71
CA THR A 111 -12.96 -1.61 3.68
C THR A 111 -11.74 -0.71 3.93
N PRO A 112 -11.63 0.48 3.29
CA PRO A 112 -10.55 1.40 3.58
C PRO A 112 -10.49 1.80 5.06
N ILE A 113 -9.29 1.84 5.65
CA ILE A 113 -9.12 2.23 7.06
C ILE A 113 -9.60 3.66 7.33
N LEU A 114 -9.71 4.49 6.29
CA LEU A 114 -10.19 5.87 6.39
C LEU A 114 -11.65 5.98 6.84
N LYS A 115 -12.43 4.89 6.74
CA LYS A 115 -13.80 4.83 7.28
C LYS A 115 -13.84 4.51 8.78
N LEU A 116 -12.70 4.20 9.39
CA LEU A 116 -12.59 3.95 10.83
C LEU A 116 -12.56 5.26 11.62
N LYS A 117 -13.02 5.21 12.87
CA LYS A 117 -12.77 6.27 13.85
C LYS A 117 -11.26 6.43 14.07
N VAL A 118 -10.82 7.62 14.47
CA VAL A 118 -9.40 7.98 14.64
C VAL A 118 -8.61 6.91 15.41
N LYS A 119 -9.14 6.43 16.55
CA LYS A 119 -8.50 5.37 17.35
C LYS A 119 -8.21 4.11 16.53
N ASN A 120 -9.22 3.58 15.85
CA ASN A 120 -9.10 2.33 15.09
C ASN A 120 -8.28 2.53 13.81
N PHE A 121 -8.39 3.70 13.18
CA PHE A 121 -7.54 4.09 12.06
C PHE A 121 -6.06 4.02 12.45
N MET A 122 -5.67 4.60 13.58
CA MET A 122 -4.27 4.61 14.01
C MET A 122 -3.75 3.20 14.28
N LYS A 123 -4.56 2.34 14.90
CA LYS A 123 -4.23 0.93 15.12
C LYS A 123 -4.00 0.20 13.79
N ALA A 124 -4.93 0.34 12.85
CA ALA A 124 -4.85 -0.30 11.54
C ALA A 124 -3.67 0.24 10.70
N TRP A 125 -3.41 1.55 10.75
CA TRP A 125 -2.27 2.17 10.08
C TRP A 125 -0.93 1.64 10.61
N VAL A 126 -0.80 1.45 11.93
CA VAL A 126 0.38 0.82 12.53
C VAL A 126 0.58 -0.60 12.02
N GLN A 127 -0.47 -1.43 12.06
CA GLN A 127 -0.41 -2.80 11.57
C GLN A 127 -0.02 -2.87 10.09
N CYS A 128 -0.43 -1.91 9.26
CA CYS A 128 -0.06 -1.86 7.85
C CYS A 128 1.43 -1.59 7.63
N TYR A 129 2.04 -0.62 8.32
CA TYR A 129 3.48 -0.38 8.14
C TYR A 129 4.33 -1.48 8.81
N GLN A 130 3.85 -2.07 9.92
CA GLN A 130 4.49 -3.24 10.53
C GLN A 130 4.48 -4.45 9.59
N CYS A 131 3.35 -4.68 8.92
CA CYS A 131 3.23 -5.68 7.85
C CYS A 131 4.24 -5.41 6.72
N HIS A 132 4.35 -4.17 6.26
CA HIS A 132 5.33 -3.78 5.25
C HIS A 132 6.77 -4.07 5.68
N TYR A 133 7.15 -3.74 6.92
CA TYR A 133 8.49 -4.02 7.43
C TYR A 133 8.84 -5.52 7.39
N LEU A 134 7.90 -6.40 7.73
CA LEU A 134 8.12 -7.85 7.64
C LEU A 134 8.29 -8.33 6.21
N LEU A 135 7.51 -7.79 5.27
CA LEU A 135 7.69 -8.05 3.84
C LEU A 135 9.06 -7.57 3.36
N TRP A 136 9.50 -6.41 3.83
CA TRP A 136 10.82 -5.88 3.54
C TRP A 136 11.94 -6.81 4.04
N LYS A 137 11.82 -7.39 5.24
CA LYS A 137 12.78 -8.42 5.73
C LYS A 137 12.86 -9.64 4.83
N MET A 138 11.78 -9.95 4.11
CA MET A 138 11.73 -10.98 3.05
C MET A 138 12.13 -10.45 1.67
N ARG A 139 12.87 -9.33 1.62
CA ARG A 139 13.33 -8.65 0.41
C ARG A 139 12.18 -8.27 -0.53
N THR A 140 11.00 -7.97 0.03
CA THR A 140 9.83 -7.56 -0.76
C THR A 140 9.50 -6.10 -0.49
N THR A 141 9.54 -5.29 -1.54
CA THR A 141 9.10 -3.88 -1.51
C THR A 141 7.66 -3.79 -1.96
N HIS A 142 6.88 -2.81 -1.50
CA HIS A 142 5.46 -2.70 -1.87
C HIS A 142 5.25 -1.89 -3.14
N GLY A 143 5.92 -0.75 -3.28
CA GLY A 143 5.83 0.08 -4.49
C GLY A 143 4.62 1.02 -4.54
N ASP A 144 3.47 0.59 -4.01
CA ASP A 144 2.21 1.37 -4.07
C ASP A 144 1.47 1.55 -2.74
N VAL A 145 2.17 2.01 -1.70
CA VAL A 145 1.50 2.38 -0.44
C VAL A 145 0.63 3.62 -0.68
N SER A 146 -0.70 3.44 -0.56
CA SER A 146 -1.69 4.49 -0.79
C SER A 146 -2.89 4.33 0.14
N ARG A 147 -3.70 5.38 0.30
CA ARG A 147 -4.90 5.34 1.16
C ARG A 147 -5.93 4.26 0.77
N GLU A 148 -5.96 3.87 -0.51
CA GLU A 148 -6.89 2.86 -1.02
C GLU A 148 -6.38 1.43 -0.78
N ASN A 149 -5.07 1.29 -0.51
CA ASN A 149 -4.40 0.00 -0.27
C ASN A 149 -4.24 -0.32 1.23
N LEU A 150 -4.62 0.61 2.11
CA LEU A 150 -4.71 0.38 3.55
C LEU A 150 -6.16 0.07 3.95
N MET A 151 -6.40 -1.18 4.32
CA MET A 151 -7.74 -1.73 4.51
C MET A 151 -7.94 -2.34 5.90
N TRP A 152 -9.17 -2.73 6.21
CA TRP A 152 -9.52 -3.54 7.38
C TRP A 152 -10.67 -4.50 7.04
N ASP A 153 -10.80 -5.58 7.80
CA ASP A 153 -11.87 -6.56 7.62
C ASP A 153 -13.07 -6.25 8.53
N PRO A 154 -14.23 -5.83 7.98
CA PRO A 154 -15.41 -5.55 8.78
C PRO A 154 -16.13 -6.77 9.36
N TRP A 155 -15.77 -7.99 8.92
CA TRP A 155 -16.46 -9.24 9.26
C TRP A 155 -15.71 -10.11 10.27
N VAL A 156 -14.37 -9.99 10.35
CA VAL A 156 -13.54 -10.82 11.25
C VAL A 156 -13.14 -10.06 12.50
N ASP A 157 -12.42 -8.95 12.35
CA ASP A 157 -12.03 -8.08 13.47
C ASP A 157 -11.90 -6.64 12.98
N LYS A 158 -12.69 -5.75 13.60
CA LYS A 158 -12.75 -4.31 13.29
C LYS A 158 -11.45 -3.56 13.60
N ASN A 159 -10.45 -4.26 14.12
CA ASN A 159 -9.22 -3.72 14.66
C ASN A 159 -7.95 -4.25 13.98
N VAL A 160 -8.07 -4.87 12.80
CA VAL A 160 -6.93 -5.42 12.06
C VAL A 160 -6.77 -4.68 10.74
N GLY A 161 -5.66 -3.95 10.62
CA GLY A 161 -5.19 -3.35 9.38
C GLY A 161 -4.64 -4.40 8.42
N VAL A 162 -4.98 -4.26 7.15
CA VAL A 162 -4.61 -5.14 6.05
C VAL A 162 -4.00 -4.29 4.95
N LEU A 163 -2.75 -4.59 4.58
CA LEU A 163 -2.08 -3.98 3.44
C LEU A 163 -2.41 -4.78 2.17
N LEU A 164 -2.94 -4.10 1.16
CA LEU A 164 -3.36 -4.67 -0.12
C LEU A 164 -2.50 -4.20 -1.29
N ASP A 165 -2.69 -4.90 -2.40
CA ASP A 165 -2.21 -4.54 -3.74
C ASP A 165 -0.69 -4.61 -3.92
N PHE A 166 -0.22 -5.84 -4.13
CA PHE A 166 1.19 -6.15 -4.36
C PHE A 166 1.53 -6.28 -5.85
N ASP A 167 0.72 -5.71 -6.74
CA ASP A 167 0.97 -5.75 -8.19
C ASP A 167 2.28 -5.02 -8.56
N LEU A 168 2.57 -3.90 -7.87
CA LEU A 168 3.79 -3.10 -8.05
C LEU A 168 4.94 -3.51 -7.13
N ALA A 169 4.77 -4.59 -6.37
CA ALA A 169 5.78 -5.06 -5.44
C ALA A 169 6.99 -5.65 -6.19
N SER A 170 8.18 -5.44 -5.62
CA SER A 170 9.43 -6.02 -6.13
C SER A 170 9.95 -7.06 -5.15
N SER A 171 10.43 -8.20 -5.66
CA SER A 171 10.99 -9.30 -4.88
C SER A 171 12.05 -10.03 -5.71
N PRO A 172 13.12 -10.60 -5.11
CA PRO A 172 14.14 -11.37 -5.84
C PRO A 172 13.57 -12.48 -6.72
N ASP A 173 12.44 -13.07 -6.28
CA ASP A 173 11.77 -14.17 -6.98
C ASP A 173 10.84 -13.69 -8.12
N CYS A 174 10.82 -12.38 -8.37
CA CYS A 174 9.91 -11.73 -9.31
C CYS A 174 10.73 -10.93 -10.34
N SER A 175 11.18 -11.59 -11.41
CA SER A 175 11.91 -10.96 -12.51
C SER A 175 10.99 -10.08 -13.37
N GLY A 176 10.79 -8.81 -12.96
CA GLY A 176 10.13 -7.77 -13.73
C GLY A 176 11.10 -6.65 -14.11
N ARG A 177 11.08 -6.21 -15.37
CA ARG A 177 11.91 -5.11 -15.89
C ARG A 177 11.53 -3.78 -15.23
N SER A 178 12.46 -2.82 -15.34
CA SER A 178 12.42 -1.39 -15.01
C SER A 178 11.13 -0.58 -15.29
N GLY A 179 10.09 -1.15 -15.90
CA GLY A 179 8.75 -0.54 -16.07
C GLY A 179 7.89 -0.53 -14.80
N ASP A 180 8.33 -1.17 -13.71
CA ASP A 180 7.63 -1.25 -12.43
C ASP A 180 7.78 -0.01 -11.53
N ARG A 181 8.39 1.08 -12.04
CA ARG A 181 8.58 2.34 -11.29
C ARG A 181 7.34 3.22 -11.31
N MET A 182 6.21 2.56 -11.09
CA MET A 182 4.89 3.16 -10.92
C MET A 182 4.60 3.29 -9.43
N GLY A 183 3.63 4.12 -9.10
CA GLY A 183 3.13 4.30 -7.75
C GLY A 183 2.16 5.46 -7.72
N THR A 184 1.41 5.55 -6.64
CA THR A 184 0.49 6.67 -6.46
C THR A 184 1.27 7.92 -6.05
N VAL A 185 1.70 8.72 -7.04
CA VAL A 185 2.63 9.87 -6.94
C VAL A 185 2.43 10.77 -5.70
N PRO A 186 1.20 11.17 -5.31
CA PRO A 186 0.99 11.94 -4.08
C PRO A 186 1.49 11.28 -2.79
N TYR A 187 1.59 9.94 -2.74
CA TYR A 187 2.09 9.19 -1.59
C TYR A 187 3.56 8.79 -1.72
N MET A 188 4.11 8.65 -2.93
CA MET A 188 5.51 8.27 -3.16
C MET A 188 6.50 9.18 -2.43
N ALA A 189 7.55 8.62 -1.83
CA ALA A 189 8.56 9.40 -1.12
C ALA A 189 9.17 10.52 -1.97
N ARG A 190 9.44 11.67 -1.34
CA ARG A 190 10.00 12.84 -2.01
C ARG A 190 11.27 12.50 -2.78
N ASP A 191 12.18 11.71 -2.19
CA ASP A 191 13.52 11.47 -2.74
C ASP A 191 13.54 10.54 -3.96
N ILE A 192 12.42 9.89 -4.30
CA ILE A 192 12.25 9.12 -5.54
C ILE A 192 11.35 9.83 -6.57
N LEU A 193 10.96 11.08 -6.33
CA LEU A 193 10.26 11.90 -7.32
C LEU A 193 11.27 12.61 -8.24
N THR A 194 12.14 11.84 -8.89
CA THR A 194 13.24 12.34 -9.73
C THR A 194 13.28 11.61 -11.07
N ASP A 195 13.80 12.27 -12.10
CA ASP A 195 14.01 11.64 -13.41
C ASP A 195 14.87 10.37 -13.28
N ASP A 196 15.94 10.39 -12.46
CA ASP A 196 16.79 9.22 -12.17
C ASP A 196 16.04 8.02 -11.58
N TYR A 197 15.04 8.27 -10.73
CA TYR A 197 14.18 7.20 -10.28
C TYR A 197 13.33 6.68 -11.44
N PHE A 198 12.65 7.51 -12.22
CA PHE A 198 11.82 6.98 -13.31
C PHE A 198 12.63 6.32 -14.43
N ASP A 199 13.90 6.71 -14.61
CA ASP A 199 14.81 6.20 -15.64
C ASP A 199 15.45 4.84 -15.32
N GLY A 200 15.40 4.39 -14.06
CA GLY A 200 16.04 3.11 -13.69
C GLY A 200 17.25 3.23 -12.76
N ASN A 201 17.71 4.44 -12.45
CA ASN A 201 19.02 4.67 -11.83
C ASN A 201 18.98 4.59 -10.29
N VAL A 202 17.83 4.91 -9.67
CA VAL A 202 17.69 4.89 -8.19
C VAL A 202 16.86 3.69 -7.73
N ALA A 203 17.38 2.87 -6.82
CA ALA A 203 16.61 1.76 -6.27
C ALA A 203 15.56 2.25 -5.26
N ARG A 204 14.41 1.55 -5.18
CA ARG A 204 13.44 1.79 -4.11
C ARG A 204 13.88 1.06 -2.84
N GLU A 205 13.95 1.78 -1.73
CA GLU A 205 14.32 1.28 -0.42
C GLU A 205 13.16 1.30 0.58
N TYR A 206 13.34 0.64 1.72
CA TYR A 206 12.39 0.60 2.83
C TYR A 206 11.87 1.99 3.22
N ARG A 207 12.80 2.95 3.34
CA ARG A 207 12.50 4.34 3.72
C ARG A 207 11.47 4.99 2.81
N HIS A 208 11.44 4.63 1.52
CA HIS A 208 10.56 5.25 0.55
C HIS A 208 9.10 4.81 0.75
N ASP A 209 8.89 3.53 1.03
CA ASP A 209 7.57 3.02 1.36
C ASP A 209 7.16 3.47 2.78
N LEU A 210 8.10 3.56 3.74
CA LEU A 210 7.84 4.10 5.08
C LEU A 210 7.35 5.56 5.03
N GLU A 211 8.03 6.42 4.25
CA GLU A 211 7.59 7.79 4.01
C GLU A 211 6.19 7.85 3.38
N SER A 212 5.85 6.88 2.53
CA SER A 212 4.52 6.79 1.91
C SER A 212 3.41 6.58 2.95
N PHE A 213 3.66 5.78 4.01
CA PHE A 213 2.72 5.64 5.13
C PHE A 213 2.47 6.95 5.87
N ILE A 214 3.51 7.78 6.03
CA ILE A 214 3.41 9.10 6.66
C ILE A 214 2.62 10.06 5.77
N TRP A 215 2.80 9.99 4.45
CA TRP A 215 1.96 10.76 3.52
C TRP A 215 0.49 10.34 3.61
N VAL A 216 0.17 9.04 3.70
CA VAL A 216 -1.22 8.58 3.89
C VAL A 216 -1.83 9.17 5.17
N LEU A 217 -1.09 9.14 6.28
CA LEU A 217 -1.51 9.73 7.55
C LEU A 217 -1.75 11.25 7.42
N PHE A 218 -0.81 11.98 6.81
CA PHE A 218 -0.92 13.42 6.60
C PHE A 218 -2.10 13.80 5.72
N TRP A 219 -2.27 13.11 4.59
CA TRP A 219 -3.39 13.35 3.67
C TRP A 219 -4.74 13.11 4.34
N THR A 220 -4.83 12.04 5.14
CA THR A 220 -6.05 11.73 5.91
C THR A 220 -6.34 12.82 6.93
N ALA A 221 -5.34 13.24 7.72
CA ALA A 221 -5.49 14.30 8.70
C ALA A 221 -5.87 15.65 8.06
N LEU A 222 -5.35 15.92 6.86
CA LEU A 222 -5.67 17.10 6.10
C LEU A 222 -7.11 17.08 5.59
N ASP A 223 -7.62 15.93 5.13
CA ASP A 223 -9.01 15.78 4.69
C ASP A 223 -10.02 15.99 5.84
N ASP A 224 -9.63 15.66 7.08
CA ASP A 224 -10.46 15.93 8.27
C ASP A 224 -10.50 17.41 8.64
N ASN A 225 -9.47 18.17 8.24
CA ASN A 225 -9.34 19.56 8.61
C ASN A 225 -10.36 20.39 7.84
N LYS A 226 -11.34 20.95 8.55
CA LYS A 226 -12.36 21.81 7.96
C LYS A 226 -11.88 23.25 7.74
N SER A 227 -10.62 23.54 8.03
CA SER A 227 -10.05 24.87 7.82
C SER A 227 -10.08 25.27 6.35
N THR A 228 -10.70 26.42 6.08
CA THR A 228 -10.76 27.04 4.75
C THR A 228 -9.40 27.60 4.30
N GLN A 229 -8.41 27.64 5.19
CA GLN A 229 -7.12 28.30 4.95
C GLN A 229 -6.01 27.36 4.51
N VAL A 230 -6.12 26.04 4.67
CA VAL A 230 -5.12 25.14 4.09
C VAL A 230 -5.51 24.97 2.61
N PRO A 231 -4.71 25.47 1.66
CA PRO A 231 -5.05 25.35 0.25
C PRO A 231 -5.19 23.87 -0.09
N ARG A 232 -6.41 23.45 -0.46
CA ARG A 232 -6.61 22.10 -1.00
C ARG A 232 -5.74 21.98 -2.25
N PRO A 233 -5.01 20.87 -2.39
CA PRO A 233 -3.61 20.99 -2.72
C PRO A 233 -3.42 20.92 -4.23
N TRP A 234 -2.85 21.97 -4.82
CA TRP A 234 -2.32 21.97 -6.20
C TRP A 234 -1.31 20.84 -6.48
N TRP A 235 -0.92 20.08 -5.46
CA TRP A 235 0.01 18.95 -5.53
C TRP A 235 -0.62 17.58 -5.29
N ARG A 236 -1.96 17.48 -5.28
CA ARG A 236 -2.67 16.21 -5.58
C ARG A 236 -2.64 15.94 -7.08
N THR A 237 -1.43 15.80 -7.59
CA THR A 237 -1.15 15.64 -9.01
C THR A 237 -0.39 14.34 -9.22
N SER A 238 -0.54 13.78 -10.42
CA SER A 238 0.31 12.70 -10.89
C SER A 238 1.65 13.20 -11.45
N ASP A 239 1.86 14.52 -11.52
CA ASP A 239 3.14 15.11 -11.92
C ASP A 239 4.16 15.05 -10.76
N PHE A 240 5.16 14.18 -10.91
CA PHE A 240 6.13 13.94 -9.85
C PHE A 240 6.99 15.18 -9.53
N LYS A 241 7.27 16.05 -10.52
CA LYS A 241 8.05 17.28 -10.32
C LYS A 241 7.30 18.28 -9.44
N SER A 242 6.02 18.50 -9.72
CA SER A 242 5.14 19.33 -8.89
C SER A 242 4.98 18.74 -7.48
N SER A 243 4.80 17.42 -7.37
CA SER A 243 4.73 16.75 -6.06
C SER A 243 6.04 16.87 -5.27
N TYR A 244 7.20 16.77 -5.92
CA TYR A 244 8.50 16.97 -5.28
C TYR A 244 8.63 18.36 -4.64
N ILE A 245 8.29 19.41 -5.41
CA ILE A 245 8.36 20.80 -4.95
C ILE A 245 7.44 21.01 -3.75
N ALA A 246 6.19 20.56 -3.86
CA ALA A 246 5.21 20.76 -2.80
C ALA A 246 5.54 19.98 -1.53
N LYS A 247 6.02 18.72 -1.65
CA LYS A 247 6.53 17.94 -0.51
C LYS A 247 7.68 18.64 0.18
N SER A 248 8.60 19.22 -0.59
CA SER A 248 9.72 20.01 -0.06
C SER A 248 9.23 21.22 0.74
N ALA A 249 8.27 21.98 0.22
CA ALA A 249 7.70 23.13 0.90
C ALA A 249 6.97 22.74 2.20
N VAL A 250 6.24 21.62 2.20
CA VAL A 250 5.57 21.07 3.39
C VAL A 250 6.59 20.67 4.46
N LEU A 251 7.63 19.93 4.09
CA LEU A 251 8.65 19.49 5.04
C LEU A 251 9.46 20.65 5.62
N MET A 252 9.67 21.72 4.84
CA MET A 252 10.27 22.97 5.33
C MET A 252 9.31 23.83 6.19
N GLY A 253 8.04 23.45 6.33
CA GLY A 253 7.06 24.19 7.13
C GLY A 253 6.57 25.49 6.47
N ILE A 254 6.74 25.65 5.16
CA ILE A 254 6.39 26.88 4.42
C ILE A 254 4.87 26.96 4.20
N VAL A 255 4.20 25.82 4.03
CA VAL A 255 2.83 25.73 3.48
C VAL A 255 1.73 25.88 4.55
N PHE A 256 2.03 25.66 5.83
CA PHE A 256 1.05 25.81 6.90
C PHE A 256 1.69 26.06 8.26
N ASP A 257 1.04 26.89 9.08
CA ASP A 257 1.37 26.99 10.50
C ASP A 257 0.89 25.72 11.23
N LYS A 258 1.87 24.95 11.69
CA LYS A 258 1.73 23.68 12.38
C LYS A 258 0.92 23.76 13.68
N LYS A 259 0.83 24.94 14.30
CA LYS A 259 0.23 25.12 15.64
C LYS A 259 -1.20 25.67 15.63
N THR A 260 -1.61 26.38 14.59
CA THR A 260 -2.83 27.23 14.63
C THR A 260 -3.93 26.84 13.66
N ASN A 261 -3.65 26.00 12.65
CA ASN A 261 -4.52 25.87 11.47
C ASN A 261 -5.52 24.69 11.47
N PHE A 262 -5.76 24.00 12.58
CA PHE A 262 -6.68 22.85 12.61
C PHE A 262 -8.07 23.18 13.16
N LEU A 263 -9.10 23.01 12.32
CA LEU A 263 -10.50 23.12 12.69
C LEU A 263 -11.19 21.75 12.59
N GLY A 264 -11.43 21.12 13.74
CA GLY A 264 -12.09 19.81 13.83
C GLY A 264 -12.29 19.35 15.27
N SER A 265 -12.79 18.12 15.46
CA SER A 265 -12.93 17.55 16.82
C SER A 265 -11.57 17.34 17.49
N GLU A 266 -11.57 17.17 18.82
CA GLU A 266 -10.35 16.91 19.57
C GLU A 266 -9.56 15.70 19.04
N GLU A 267 -10.25 14.60 18.73
CA GLU A 267 -9.61 13.40 18.16
C GLU A 267 -8.93 13.69 16.81
N HIS A 268 -9.58 14.43 15.91
CA HIS A 268 -8.98 14.78 14.62
C HIS A 268 -7.81 15.76 14.80
N ARG A 269 -7.88 16.65 15.80
CA ARG A 269 -6.77 17.55 16.17
C ARG A 269 -5.56 16.76 16.70
N LYS A 270 -5.79 15.73 17.52
CA LYS A 270 -4.73 14.80 17.95
C LYS A 270 -4.07 14.12 16.74
N ARG A 271 -4.86 13.58 15.79
CA ARG A 271 -4.37 13.00 14.53
C ARG A 271 -3.56 14.00 13.70
N TRP A 272 -4.04 15.23 13.55
CA TRP A 272 -3.33 16.30 12.85
C TRP A 272 -1.97 16.59 13.47
N HIS A 273 -1.90 16.84 14.79
CA HIS A 273 -0.63 17.10 15.44
C HIS A 273 0.35 15.93 15.29
N PHE A 274 -0.13 14.69 15.41
CA PHE A 274 0.70 13.52 15.20
C PHE A 274 1.21 13.40 13.75
N ALA A 275 0.36 13.67 12.76
CA ALA A 275 0.75 13.69 11.35
C ALA A 275 1.83 14.75 11.08
N VAL A 276 1.69 15.95 11.65
CA VAL A 276 2.68 17.01 11.54
C VAL A 276 4.00 16.62 12.22
N SER A 277 3.95 16.03 13.42
CA SER A 277 5.16 15.49 14.08
C SER A 277 5.82 14.39 13.26
N SER A 278 5.05 13.58 12.52
CA SER A 278 5.58 12.54 11.63
C SER A 278 6.30 13.13 10.42
N LEU A 279 5.84 14.27 9.90
CA LEU A 279 6.58 15.03 8.88
C LEU A 279 7.88 15.62 9.43
N GLU A 280 7.88 16.06 10.70
CA GLU A 280 9.12 16.51 11.36
C GLU A 280 10.10 15.37 11.59
N PHE A 281 9.61 14.18 11.91
CA PHE A 281 10.44 12.98 11.93
C PHE A 281 11.11 12.78 10.57
N LEU A 282 10.36 12.76 9.47
CA LEU A 282 10.92 12.65 8.11
C LEU A 282 11.97 13.73 7.81
N PHE A 283 11.70 14.97 8.18
CA PHE A 283 12.65 16.07 7.98
C PHE A 283 13.97 15.83 8.74
N ARG A 284 13.93 15.33 9.98
CA ARG A 284 15.12 14.99 10.78
C ARG A 284 15.87 13.76 10.24
N MET A 285 15.18 12.86 9.57
CA MET A 285 15.80 11.68 8.93
C MET A 285 16.52 12.03 7.62
N LYS A 286 16.34 13.24 7.09
CA LYS A 286 17.11 13.72 5.92
C LYS A 286 18.60 13.81 6.28
N GLY A 287 19.48 13.26 5.47
CA GLY A 287 20.92 13.19 5.77
C GLY A 287 21.30 11.97 6.63
N ARG A 288 20.35 11.07 6.93
CA ARG A 288 20.58 9.81 7.67
C ARG A 288 20.39 8.61 6.74
N GLU A 289 20.85 8.75 5.50
CA GLU A 289 20.74 7.71 4.48
C GLU A 289 21.59 6.46 4.77
N ASP A 290 22.46 6.54 5.77
CA ASP A 290 23.32 5.47 6.31
C ASP A 290 22.57 4.44 7.17
N LEU A 291 21.39 4.80 7.69
CA LEU A 291 20.64 3.91 8.57
C LEU A 291 20.12 2.67 7.85
N SER A 292 20.29 1.52 8.49
CA SER A 292 19.66 0.29 8.03
C SER A 292 18.13 0.37 8.17
N ALA A 293 17.41 -0.45 7.40
CA ALA A 293 15.96 -0.55 7.51
C ALA A 293 15.49 -0.90 8.93
N ASP A 294 16.26 -1.75 9.64
CA ASP A 294 15.96 -2.14 11.02
C ASP A 294 16.12 -0.98 11.99
N GLN A 295 17.21 -0.20 11.86
CA GLN A 295 17.43 0.99 12.68
C GLN A 295 16.33 2.02 12.43
N LEU A 296 16.04 2.32 11.16
CA LEU A 296 15.00 3.27 10.78
C LEU A 296 13.62 2.86 11.29
N PHE A 297 13.26 1.58 11.17
CA PHE A 297 11.99 1.07 11.66
C PHE A 297 11.88 1.14 13.19
N ARG A 298 12.95 0.79 13.94
CA ARG A 298 12.97 0.93 15.41
C ARG A 298 12.80 2.38 15.85
N GLU A 299 13.53 3.30 15.24
CA GLU A 299 13.41 4.73 15.51
C GLU A 299 11.99 5.22 15.24
N PHE A 300 11.37 4.75 14.15
CA PHE A 300 10.00 5.11 13.82
C PHE A 300 8.97 4.50 14.79
N GLU A 301 9.07 3.22 15.15
CA GLU A 301 8.20 2.58 16.16
C GLU A 301 8.30 3.31 17.50
N TYR A 302 9.51 3.65 17.95
CA TYR A 302 9.72 4.43 19.17
C TYR A 302 9.10 5.82 19.06
N PHE A 303 9.27 6.49 17.92
CA PHE A 303 8.61 7.77 17.64
C PHE A 303 7.08 7.65 17.72
N VAL A 304 6.47 6.64 17.09
CA VAL A 304 5.01 6.41 17.12
C VAL A 304 4.54 6.16 18.55
N ALA A 305 5.20 5.25 19.28
CA ALA A 305 4.83 4.89 20.65
C ALA A 305 4.93 6.08 21.62
N ARG A 306 5.93 6.95 21.45
CA ARG A 306 6.14 8.13 22.30
C ARG A 306 5.17 9.28 21.99
N ASN A 307 4.82 9.47 20.72
CA ASN A 307 4.07 10.65 20.27
C ASN A 307 2.57 10.39 20.09
N TRP A 308 2.13 9.13 20.00
CA TRP A 308 0.71 8.78 19.97
C TRP A 308 0.25 8.17 21.30
N LYS A 309 -0.63 8.88 22.02
CA LYS A 309 -1.22 8.38 23.28
C LYS A 309 -2.41 7.47 22.98
N TRP A 310 -2.24 6.18 23.18
CA TRP A 310 -3.31 5.19 23.04
C TRP A 310 -4.30 5.29 24.20
N GLU A 311 -5.59 5.18 23.91
CA GLU A 311 -6.66 5.14 24.93
C GLU A 311 -7.06 3.69 25.24
N GLY A 312 -6.87 3.25 26.49
CA GLY A 312 -7.16 1.88 26.95
C GLY A 312 -6.21 0.82 26.37
N GLU A 313 -6.66 -0.44 26.25
CA GLU A 313 -5.90 -1.59 25.68
C GLU A 313 -5.73 -1.51 24.13
N GLY A 314 -5.58 -0.31 23.57
CA GLY A 314 -5.63 -0.06 22.14
C GLY A 314 -4.29 -0.09 21.40
N ALA A 315 -3.17 -0.10 22.12
CA ALA A 315 -1.84 -0.01 21.52
C ALA A 315 -1.49 -1.28 20.72
N PRO A 316 -1.10 -1.18 19.44
CA PRO A 316 -0.42 -2.24 18.73
C PRO A 316 0.82 -2.67 19.52
N LYS A 317 1.08 -3.97 19.58
CA LYS A 317 2.33 -4.46 20.18
C LYS A 317 3.50 -3.99 19.31
N PRO A 318 4.60 -3.49 19.90
CA PRO A 318 5.82 -3.23 19.15
C PRO A 318 6.26 -4.49 18.43
N LEU A 319 6.63 -4.35 17.16
CA LEU A 319 6.98 -5.51 16.36
C LEU A 319 8.38 -6.03 16.69
N LEU A 320 9.31 -5.12 16.99
CA LEU A 320 10.64 -5.46 17.49
C LEU A 320 10.69 -5.23 19.00
N LYS A 321 11.28 -6.18 19.72
CA LYS A 321 11.63 -6.02 21.13
C LYS A 321 12.99 -5.33 21.24
N ASP A 322 13.21 -4.66 22.37
CA ASP A 322 14.51 -4.04 22.68
C ASP A 322 15.67 -5.05 22.67
N SER A 323 15.37 -6.34 22.87
CA SER A 323 16.32 -7.46 22.85
C SER A 323 16.60 -8.03 21.46
N ASP A 324 15.84 -7.66 20.43
CA ASP A 324 15.99 -8.26 19.10
C ASP A 324 17.29 -7.75 18.46
N PRO A 325 18.15 -8.61 17.88
CA PRO A 325 19.39 -8.17 17.26
C PRO A 325 19.12 -7.22 16.09
N ILE A 326 20.00 -6.23 15.93
CA ILE A 326 20.08 -5.43 14.69
C ILE A 326 20.83 -6.33 13.71
N LEU A 327 20.12 -6.90 12.73
CA LEU A 327 20.70 -7.82 11.74
C LEU A 327 21.31 -7.06 10.57
#